data_AF-A0A0N1J185-F1
#
_entry.id   AF-A0A0N1J185-F1
#
_cell.length_a   1.000
_cell.length_b   1.000
_cell.length_c   1.000
_cell.angle_alpha   90.00
_cell.angle_beta   90.00
_cell.angle_gamma   90.00
#
_symmetry.space_group_name_H-M   'P 1'
#
loop_
_entity.id
_entity.type
_entity.pdbx_description
1 polymer ?
#
loop_
_entity_poly.entity_id
_entity_poly.type
_entity_poly.pdbx_seq_one_letter_code
_entity_poly.pdbx_strand_id
1 'polypeptide(L)' 'MKESRLARKKAAAYAKQTGYPDVTIAMFAPFTDENVLNQLSVSETIDNIDVHLVVIGQG' A
#
# COMPACT_ATOMS: atom_id res chain seq x y z
N MET A 1 -6.66 11.05 1.16
CA MET A 1 -7.05 9.92 0.27
C MET A 1 -6.49 10.01 -1.16
N LYS A 2 -6.30 11.20 -1.78
CA LYS A 2 -5.71 11.30 -3.14
C LYS A 2 -4.22 10.91 -3.18
N GLU A 3 -3.45 11.35 -2.18
CA GLU A 3 -1.99 11.09 -2.11
C GLU A 3 -1.64 9.60 -1.94
N SER A 4 -2.41 8.85 -1.14
CA SER A 4 -2.20 7.41 -0.95
C SER A 4 -2.43 6.62 -2.24
N ARG A 5 -3.42 7.02 -3.04
CA ARG A 5 -3.67 6.42 -4.36
C ARG A 5 -2.55 6.74 -5.36
N LEU A 6 -2.00 7.96 -5.33
CA LEU A 6 -0.87 8.34 -6.18
C LEU A 6 0.39 7.53 -5.83
N ALA A 7 0.67 7.35 -4.53
CA ALA A 7 1.79 6.54 -4.06
C ALA A 7 1.71 5.10 -4.56
N ARG A 8 0.53 4.46 -4.45
CA ARG A 8 0.32 3.08 -4.95
C ARG A 8 0.50 2.97 -6.47
N LYS A 9 0.02 3.94 -7.24
CA LYS A 9 0.27 3.97 -8.70
C LYS A 9 1.75 4.09 -9.05
N LYS A 10 2.50 4.92 -8.32
CA LYS A 10 3.95 5.06 -8.53
C LYS A 10 4.70 3.76 -8.16
N ALA A 11 4.30 3.11 -7.07
CA ALA A 11 4.86 1.82 -6.68
C ALA A 11 4.59 0.72 -7.72
N ALA A 12 3.35 0.62 -8.22
CA ALA A 12 3.00 -0.31 -9.29
C ALA A 12 3.81 -0.06 -10.56
N ALA A 13 3.95 1.21 -10.96
CA ALA A 13 4.75 1.58 -12.13
C ALA A 13 6.23 1.20 -11.97
N TYR A 14 6.80 1.38 -10.78
CA TYR A 14 8.17 0.97 -10.48
C TYR A 14 8.35 -0.55 -10.51
N ALA A 15 7.45 -1.30 -9.87
CA ALA A 15 7.46 -2.77 -9.88
C ALA A 15 7.39 -3.33 -11.31
N LYS A 16 6.48 -2.77 -12.13
CA LYS A 16 6.36 -3.12 -13.55
C LYS A 16 7.64 -2.87 -14.35
N GLN A 17 8.33 -1.75 -14.10
CA GLN A 17 9.59 -1.42 -14.78
C GLN A 17 10.75 -2.33 -14.37
N THR A 18 10.71 -2.85 -13.14
CA THR A 18 11.76 -3.69 -12.55
C THR A 18 11.47 -5.18 -12.66
N GLY A 19 10.29 -5.55 -13.18
CA GLY A 19 9.89 -6.95 -13.41
C GLY A 19 9.36 -7.66 -12.15
N TYR A 20 9.06 -6.93 -11.07
CA TYR A 20 8.43 -7.53 -9.90
C TYR A 20 6.93 -7.71 -10.13
N PRO A 21 6.36 -8.88 -9.76
CA PRO A 21 4.94 -9.15 -9.92
C PRO A 21 4.06 -8.44 -8.88
N ASP A 22 4.64 -8.04 -7.75
CA ASP A 22 3.94 -7.40 -6.64
C ASP A 22 4.80 -6.32 -5.97
N VAL A 23 4.15 -5.46 -5.18
CA VAL A 23 4.80 -4.47 -4.32
C VAL A 23 4.03 -4.26 -3.03
N THR A 24 4.74 -4.30 -1.90
CA THR A 24 4.17 -4.01 -0.58
C THR A 24 4.72 -2.71 -0.02
N ILE A 25 3.82 -1.82 0.42
CA ILE A 25 4.10 -0.54 1.08
C ILE A 25 3.71 -0.68 2.55
N ALA A 26 4.67 -0.57 3.45
CA ALA A 26 4.41 -0.46 4.88
C ALA A 26 4.30 1.01 5.30
N MET A 27 3.22 1.38 5.98
CA MET A 27 2.99 2.73 6.50
C MET A 27 2.81 2.69 8.00
N PHE A 28 3.66 3.40 8.74
CA PHE A 28 3.52 3.53 10.19
C PHE A 28 2.51 4.64 10.53
N ALA A 29 1.52 4.31 11.34
CA ALA A 29 0.47 5.23 11.76
C ALA A 29 0.53 5.52 13.27
N PRO A 30 0.27 6.76 13.71
CA PRO A 30 0.32 7.14 15.12
C PRO A 30 -0.97 6.73 15.88
N PHE A 31 -1.52 5.57 15.56
CA PHE A 31 -2.70 5.00 16.22
C PHE A 31 -2.63 3.48 16.16
N THR A 32 -3.25 2.85 17.15
CA THR A 32 -3.20 1.40 17.39
C THR A 32 -4.56 0.72 17.23
N ASP A 33 -5.61 1.48 16.88
CA ASP A 33 -6.93 0.90 16.65
C ASP A 33 -6.89 -0.05 15.46
N GLU A 34 -6.97 -1.35 15.73
CA GLU A 34 -6.88 -2.40 14.73
C GLU A 34 -7.97 -2.29 13.66
N ASN A 35 -9.17 -1.81 14.01
CA ASN A 35 -10.24 -1.62 13.03
C ASN A 35 -9.86 -0.52 12.04
N VAL A 36 -9.27 0.57 12.52
CA VAL A 36 -8.80 1.66 11.67
C VAL A 36 -7.60 1.21 10.82
N LEU A 37 -6.64 0.50 11.40
CA LEU A 37 -5.47 -0.03 10.68
C LEU A 37 -5.87 -0.99 9.56
N ASN A 38 -6.82 -1.90 9.84
CA ASN A 38 -7.33 -2.85 8.85
C ASN A 38 -8.12 -2.16 7.73
N GLN A 39 -8.92 -1.13 8.04
CA GLN A 39 -9.64 -0.36 7.03
C GLN A 39 -8.72 0.45 6.10
N LEU A 40 -7.58 0.91 6.63
CA LEU A 40 -6.61 1.68 5.84
C LEU A 40 -5.64 0.79 5.07
N SER A 41 -5.48 -0.46 5.49
CA SER A 41 -4.73 -1.47 4.75
C SER A 41 -5.53 -1.90 3.53
N VAL A 42 -4.91 -1.86 2.35
CA VAL A 42 -5.59 -2.07 1.07
C VAL A 42 -4.75 -2.99 0.20
N SER A 43 -5.38 -3.99 -0.39
CA SER A 43 -4.79 -4.76 -1.48
C SER A 43 -5.56 -4.48 -2.76
N GLU A 44 -4.87 -4.06 -3.81
CA GLU A 44 -5.47 -3.82 -5.12
C GLU A 44 -4.49 -4.19 -6.23
N THR A 45 -5.01 -4.66 -7.37
CA THR A 45 -4.19 -4.91 -8.56
C THR A 45 -4.21 -3.68 -9.46
N ILE A 46 -3.04 -3.13 -9.79
CA ILE A 46 -2.88 -1.97 -10.69
C ILE A 46 -1.94 -2.37 -11.82
N ASP A 47 -2.39 -2.23 -13.07
CA ASP A 47 -1.59 -2.56 -14.26
C ASP A 47 -0.97 -3.97 -14.23
N ASN A 48 -1.72 -4.93 -13.68
CA ASN A 48 -1.32 -6.33 -13.49
C ASN A 48 -0.19 -6.55 -12.47
N ILE A 49 0.02 -5.57 -11.58
CA ILE A 49 0.88 -5.67 -10.40
C ILE A 49 0.00 -5.69 -9.15
N ASP A 50 0.24 -6.64 -8.25
CA ASP A 50 -0.44 -6.68 -6.97
C ASP A 50 0.19 -5.67 -6.00
N VAL A 51 -0.61 -4.70 -5.54
CA VAL A 51 -0.16 -3.63 -4.65
C VAL A 51 -0.80 -3.80 -3.28
N HIS A 52 0.03 -3.99 -2.26
CA HIS A 52 -0.40 -4.10 -0.87
C HIS A 52 0.04 -2.86 -0.08
N LEU A 53 -0.90 -2.14 0.50
CA LEU A 53 -0.64 -1.13 1.52
C LEU A 53 -0.97 -1.74 2.88
N VAL A 54 0.03 -1.86 3.74
CA VAL A 54 -0.12 -2.36 5.11
C VAL A 54 0.12 -1.20 6.05
N VAL A 55 -0.89 -0.89 6.87
CA VAL A 55 -0.79 0.16 7.88
C VAL A 55 -0.49 -0.48 9.22
N ILE A 56 0.65 -0.10 9.80
CA ILE A 56 1.19 -0.67 11.04
C ILE A 56 1.05 0.40 12.12
N GLY A 57 0.33 0.07 13.19
CA GLY A 57 0.23 0.96 14.35
C GLY A 57 1.57 1.10 15.05
N GLN A 58 1.92 2.33 15.43
CA GLN A 58 3.03 2.60 16.33
C GLN A 58 2.58 2.28 17.75
N GLY A 59 2.97 1.10 18.25
CA GLY A 59 2.81 0.72 19.65
C GLY A 59 3.86 1.37 20.54
#